data_AF-A0A8J6W767-F1
#
_entry.id   AF-A0A8J6W767-F1
#
_cell.length_a   1.000
_cell.length_b   1.000
_cell.length_c   1.000
_cell.angle_alpha   90.00
_cell.angle_beta   90.00
_cell.angle_gamma   90.00
#
_symmetry.space_group_name_H-M   'P 1'
#
loop_
_entity.id
_entity.type
_entity.pdbx_description
1 polymer ?
#
loop_
_entity_poly.entity_id
_entity_poly.type
_entity_poly.pdbx_seq_one_letter_code
_entity_poly.pdbx_strand_id
1 'polypeptide(L)'
;MSANDEAKENLIELGADSIDTAIDLLTESELFQEIPMAGMLWKIAKAARSIPDIIFLKKAERFIKTVNNKTTQEERLLFSKEIKKDQAKRDNLYNSIFLKIDKFDDFTKSDLFAKIFSCYIVGKLEEREFVALSSALNLASMQDFHFFCKSYWGSSILTVHKIFKNSTFDKKNYGSLVTANLMMIRLKTSFSSSDPLRMPSSELEFVVTESGELFALISQDLEECFNPLAEHEKLYVANHDKSYRIEIDWGNKQLKERIDQIRERLHSQ
;
A
#
# COMPACT_ATOMS: atom_id res chain seq x y z
N MET A 1 35.27 29.60 4.00
CA MET A 1 34.16 28.65 3.76
C MET A 1 34.03 28.46 2.27
N SER A 2 33.94 27.21 1.79
CA SER A 2 33.69 26.95 0.37
C SER A 2 32.20 27.08 0.09
N ALA A 3 31.80 27.45 -1.13
CA ALA A 3 30.39 27.54 -1.53
C ALA A 3 29.59 26.23 -1.32
N ASN A 4 30.29 25.10 -1.18
CA ASN A 4 29.70 23.79 -0.88
C ASN A 4 29.42 23.59 0.62
N ASP A 5 30.16 24.28 1.49
CA ASP A 5 29.90 24.29 2.94
C ASP A 5 28.71 25.18 3.26
N GLU A 6 28.63 26.34 2.61
CA GLU A 6 27.53 27.30 2.75
C GLU A 6 26.20 26.74 2.22
N ALA A 7 26.22 25.95 1.13
CA ALA A 7 25.03 25.26 0.63
C ALA A 7 24.56 24.12 1.55
N LYS A 8 25.50 23.38 2.18
CA LYS A 8 25.16 22.36 3.19
C LYS A 8 24.60 23.00 4.45
N GLU A 9 25.18 24.10 4.90
CA GLU A 9 24.77 24.83 6.11
C GLU A 9 23.36 25.41 5.92
N ASN A 10 23.07 26.04 4.77
CA ASN A 10 21.73 26.51 4.43
C ASN A 10 20.70 25.37 4.31
N LEU A 11 21.07 24.20 3.77
CA LEU A 11 20.17 23.02 3.70
C LEU A 11 19.93 22.40 5.08
N ILE A 12 20.92 22.46 5.96
CA ILE A 12 20.81 22.02 7.35
C ILE A 12 19.93 23.00 8.14
N GLU A 13 20.06 24.31 7.94
CA GLU A 13 19.21 25.33 8.57
C GLU A 13 17.75 25.25 8.09
N LEU A 14 17.49 25.15 6.79
CA LEU A 14 16.13 24.95 6.24
C LEU A 14 15.54 23.60 6.64
N GLY A 15 16.43 22.62 6.84
CA GLY A 15 16.14 21.32 7.42
C GLY A 15 15.77 21.43 8.90
N ALA A 16 16.49 22.21 9.69
CA ALA A 16 16.30 22.39 11.13
C ALA A 16 14.95 23.00 11.47
N ASP A 17 14.50 24.04 10.75
CA ASP A 17 13.16 24.61 10.94
C ASP A 17 12.04 23.59 10.61
N SER A 18 12.27 22.76 9.59
CA SER A 18 11.36 21.66 9.25
C SER A 18 11.41 20.51 10.26
N ILE A 19 12.59 20.25 10.85
CA ILE A 19 12.79 19.26 11.90
C ILE A 19 12.04 19.70 13.13
N ASP A 20 12.19 20.94 13.58
CA ASP A 20 11.52 21.44 14.78
C ASP A 20 10.01 21.35 14.62
N THR A 21 9.46 21.72 13.45
CA THR A 21 8.02 21.53 13.17
C THR A 21 7.59 20.06 13.17
N ALA A 22 8.37 19.17 12.57
CA ALA A 22 8.06 17.74 12.54
C ALA A 22 8.22 17.09 13.92
N ILE A 23 9.23 17.50 14.68
CA ILE A 23 9.51 17.08 16.04
C ILE A 23 8.38 17.57 16.94
N ASP A 24 7.96 18.83 16.86
CA ASP A 24 6.86 19.41 17.66
C ASP A 24 5.54 18.65 17.43
N LEU A 25 5.25 18.28 16.18
CA LEU A 25 4.09 17.43 15.86
C LEU A 25 4.17 16.01 16.46
N LEU A 26 5.38 15.45 16.61
CA LEU A 26 5.62 14.17 17.27
C LEU A 26 5.71 14.31 18.81
N THR A 27 6.10 15.47 19.34
CA THR A 27 6.31 15.70 20.79
C THR A 27 5.03 16.12 21.50
N GLU A 28 4.22 16.99 20.88
CA GLU A 28 3.12 17.70 21.55
C GLU A 28 1.77 17.00 21.42
N SER A 29 1.64 16.04 20.49
CA SER A 29 0.39 15.30 20.35
C SER A 29 0.35 14.13 21.33
N GLU A 30 -0.62 14.13 22.24
CA GLU A 30 -1.03 12.92 23.00
C GLU A 30 -1.27 11.73 22.03
N LEU A 31 -1.65 12.05 20.79
CA LEU A 31 -1.81 11.15 19.65
C LEU A 31 -0.54 10.37 19.26
N PHE A 32 0.67 10.90 19.50
CA PHE A 32 1.91 10.22 19.17
C PHE A 32 2.17 9.04 20.11
N GLN A 33 1.91 9.19 21.42
CA GLN A 33 2.24 8.16 22.42
C GLN A 33 1.46 6.84 22.24
N GLU A 34 0.36 6.90 21.49
CA GLU A 34 -0.56 5.79 21.26
C GLU A 34 -0.17 4.93 20.06
N ILE A 35 0.67 5.44 19.16
CA ILE A 35 1.08 4.72 17.97
C ILE A 35 2.11 3.65 18.36
N PRO A 36 1.93 2.40 17.88
CA PRO A 36 2.96 1.39 18.01
C PRO A 36 4.29 1.92 17.42
N MET A 37 5.38 1.93 18.21
CA MET A 37 6.73 2.48 17.93
C MET A 37 7.02 3.96 18.27
N ALA A 38 6.07 4.72 18.80
CA ALA A 38 6.28 6.14 19.14
C ALA A 38 7.59 6.40 19.93
N GLY A 39 7.85 5.59 20.96
CA GLY A 39 9.06 5.71 21.77
C GLY A 39 10.38 5.47 21.02
N MET A 40 10.36 4.73 19.91
CA MET A 40 11.53 4.54 19.04
C MET A 40 11.74 5.76 18.15
N LEU A 41 10.68 6.22 17.48
CA LEU A 41 10.73 7.40 16.61
C LEU A 41 11.14 8.66 17.40
N TRP A 42 10.71 8.77 18.65
CA TRP A 42 11.14 9.81 19.59
C TRP A 42 12.66 9.86 19.79
N LYS A 43 13.27 8.70 20.03
CA LYS A 43 14.72 8.61 20.27
C LYS A 43 15.50 8.99 19.03
N ILE A 44 14.98 8.66 17.86
CA ILE A 44 15.58 9.02 16.56
C ILE A 44 15.42 10.51 16.30
N ALA A 45 14.24 11.07 16.55
CA ALA A 45 14.00 12.51 16.45
C ALA A 45 15.01 13.31 17.27
N LYS A 46 15.24 12.93 18.54
CA LYS A 46 16.24 13.57 19.41
C LYS A 46 17.69 13.39 18.97
N ALA A 47 17.99 12.34 18.21
CA ALA A 47 19.33 12.00 17.78
C ALA A 47 19.63 12.44 16.33
N ALA A 48 18.63 12.96 15.61
CA ALA A 48 18.76 13.35 14.21
C ALA A 48 19.77 14.49 14.05
N ARG A 49 20.76 14.27 13.19
CA ARG A 49 21.85 15.23 12.95
C ARG A 49 22.24 15.34 11.48
N SER A 50 21.57 14.60 10.59
CA SER A 50 21.94 14.49 9.19
C SER A 50 20.72 14.58 8.26
N ILE A 51 20.93 14.98 7.00
CA ILE A 51 19.88 15.07 5.98
C ILE A 51 19.08 13.75 5.83
N PRO A 52 19.71 12.55 5.82
CA PRO A 52 18.97 11.29 5.85
C PRO A 52 18.03 11.15 7.05
N ASP A 53 18.45 11.56 8.25
CA ASP A 53 17.60 11.52 9.43
C ASP A 53 16.38 12.44 9.27
N ILE A 54 16.57 13.63 8.68
CA ILE A 54 15.49 14.59 8.40
C ILE A 54 14.48 13.99 7.42
N ILE A 55 14.97 13.40 6.34
CA ILE A 55 14.13 12.75 5.33
C ILE A 55 13.34 11.60 5.97
N PHE A 56 14.00 10.78 6.80
CA PHE A 56 13.35 9.73 7.55
C PHE A 56 12.24 10.27 8.47
N LEU A 57 12.53 11.31 9.26
CA LEU A 57 11.56 11.91 10.17
C LEU A 57 10.34 12.46 9.44
N LYS A 58 10.53 13.13 8.29
CA LYS A 58 9.42 13.58 7.44
C LYS A 58 8.56 12.42 6.93
N LYS A 59 9.17 11.29 6.55
CA LYS A 59 8.43 10.07 6.17
C LYS A 59 7.66 9.48 7.35
N ALA A 60 8.28 9.44 8.53
CA ALA A 60 7.66 8.93 9.76
C ALA A 60 6.49 9.82 10.22
N GLU A 61 6.66 11.14 10.14
CA GLU A 61 5.61 12.13 10.45
C GLU A 61 4.38 11.94 9.57
N ARG A 62 4.58 11.81 8.24
CA ARG A 62 3.49 11.51 7.30
C ARG A 62 2.78 10.21 7.65
N PHE A 63 3.56 9.15 7.88
CA PHE A 63 3.01 7.86 8.28
C PHE A 63 2.12 7.99 9.52
N ILE A 64 2.62 8.65 10.57
CA ILE A 64 1.92 8.87 11.83
C ILE A 64 0.63 9.68 11.64
N LYS A 65 0.70 10.80 10.93
CA LYS A 65 -0.46 11.64 10.63
C LYS A 65 -1.54 10.84 9.91
N THR A 66 -1.16 10.06 8.91
CA THR A 66 -2.11 9.23 8.16
C THR A 66 -2.70 8.12 9.03
N VAL A 67 -1.91 7.44 9.87
CA VAL A 67 -2.43 6.43 10.82
C VAL A 67 -3.45 7.07 11.77
N ASN A 68 -3.13 8.22 12.35
CA ASN A 68 -4.02 8.93 13.27
C ASN A 68 -5.31 9.40 12.61
N ASN A 69 -5.26 9.82 11.33
CA ASN A 69 -6.45 10.22 10.60
C ASN A 69 -7.34 9.03 10.21
N LYS A 70 -6.77 7.82 10.14
CA LYS A 70 -7.43 6.60 9.67
C LYS A 70 -7.87 5.65 10.78
N THR A 71 -7.45 5.90 12.01
CA THR A 71 -7.74 5.06 13.17
C THR A 71 -8.15 5.93 14.35
N THR A 72 -9.01 5.39 15.19
CA THR A 72 -9.32 5.96 16.50
C THR A 72 -8.21 5.65 17.51
N GLN A 73 -8.13 6.45 18.57
CA GLN A 73 -7.26 6.18 19.71
C GLN A 73 -7.51 4.79 20.31
N GLU A 74 -8.78 4.40 20.44
CA GLU A 74 -9.16 3.11 21.01
C GLU A 74 -8.62 1.93 20.18
N GLU A 75 -8.77 1.95 18.86
CA GLU A 75 -8.25 0.92 17.95
C GLU A 75 -6.73 0.77 18.10
N ARG A 76 -5.99 1.88 18.15
CA ARG A 76 -4.52 1.86 18.35
C ARG A 76 -4.14 1.28 19.70
N LEU A 77 -4.86 1.64 20.78
CA LEU A 77 -4.60 1.13 22.12
C LEU A 77 -4.90 -0.37 22.23
N LEU A 78 -5.99 -0.84 21.62
CA LEU A 78 -6.33 -2.26 21.56
C LEU A 78 -5.25 -3.04 20.82
N PHE A 79 -4.88 -2.59 19.62
CA PHE A 79 -3.82 -3.21 18.84
C PHE A 79 -2.48 -3.22 19.60
N SER A 80 -2.12 -2.11 20.26
CA SER A 80 -0.93 -2.00 21.11
C SER A 80 -0.93 -2.99 22.28
N LYS A 81 -2.09 -3.23 22.91
CA LYS A 81 -2.24 -4.24 23.98
C LYS A 81 -2.06 -5.65 23.43
N GLU A 82 -2.64 -5.95 22.26
CA GLU A 82 -2.53 -7.27 21.62
C GLU A 82 -1.08 -7.61 21.28
N ILE A 83 -0.36 -6.73 20.59
CA ILE A 83 1.04 -6.97 20.22
C ILE A 83 1.96 -7.01 21.44
N LYS A 84 1.63 -6.30 22.54
CA LYS A 84 2.43 -6.34 23.78
C LYS A 84 2.41 -7.69 24.50
N LYS A 85 1.48 -8.58 24.17
CA LYS A 85 1.44 -9.95 24.72
C LYS A 85 2.67 -10.76 24.31
N ASP A 86 3.30 -10.43 23.19
CA ASP A 86 4.51 -11.08 22.69
C ASP A 86 5.58 -10.03 22.34
N GLN A 87 6.56 -9.90 23.24
CA GLN A 87 7.67 -8.96 23.10
C GLN A 87 8.42 -9.12 21.78
N ALA A 88 8.71 -10.37 21.37
CA ALA A 88 9.51 -10.63 20.18
C ALA A 88 8.74 -10.28 18.91
N LYS A 89 7.46 -10.66 18.84
CA LYS A 89 6.59 -10.26 17.71
C LYS A 89 6.46 -8.75 17.60
N ARG A 90 6.28 -8.06 18.74
CA ARG A 90 6.18 -6.60 18.76
C ARG A 90 7.44 -5.93 18.25
N ASP A 91 8.60 -6.32 18.77
CA ASP A 91 9.87 -5.71 18.38
C ASP A 91 10.18 -5.99 16.90
N ASN A 92 9.84 -7.19 16.39
CA ASN A 92 9.94 -7.51 14.96
C ASN A 92 9.04 -6.65 14.08
N LEU A 93 7.77 -6.48 14.47
CA LEU A 93 6.83 -5.61 13.77
C LEU A 93 7.36 -4.17 13.73
N TYR A 94 7.83 -3.68 14.87
CA TYR A 94 8.34 -2.32 15.03
C TYR A 94 9.56 -2.07 14.14
N ASN A 95 10.53 -2.97 14.19
CA ASN A 95 11.71 -2.90 13.35
C ASN A 95 11.35 -3.00 11.85
N SER A 96 10.38 -3.84 11.49
CA SER A 96 9.91 -4.00 10.11
C SER A 96 9.29 -2.71 9.57
N ILE A 97 8.41 -2.07 10.34
CA ILE A 97 7.78 -0.80 9.95
C ILE A 97 8.85 0.30 9.81
N PHE A 98 9.77 0.40 10.79
CA PHE A 98 10.89 1.33 10.74
C PHE A 98 11.73 1.16 9.47
N LEU A 99 12.20 -0.07 9.20
CA LEU A 99 13.03 -0.37 8.03
C LEU A 99 12.32 -0.11 6.71
N LYS A 100 10.99 -0.26 6.66
CA LYS A 100 10.19 0.05 5.48
C LYS A 100 10.10 1.56 5.23
N ILE A 101 9.76 2.34 6.27
CA ILE A 101 9.69 3.80 6.17
C ILE A 101 11.02 4.38 5.71
N ASP A 102 12.14 3.88 6.26
CA ASP A 102 13.48 4.32 5.88
C ASP A 102 13.79 4.05 4.40
N LYS A 103 13.45 2.86 3.91
CA LYS A 103 13.71 2.41 2.54
C LYS A 103 12.89 3.08 1.45
N PHE A 104 11.76 3.71 1.77
CA PHE A 104 10.93 4.32 0.74
C PHE A 104 11.68 5.45 0.03
N ASP A 105 11.65 5.46 -1.29
CA ASP A 105 12.23 6.47 -2.16
C ASP A 105 11.30 7.67 -2.38
N ASP A 106 10.05 7.58 -1.93
CA ASP A 106 9.00 8.57 -2.13
C ASP A 106 8.16 8.77 -0.86
N PHE A 107 7.84 10.02 -0.52
CA PHE A 107 7.03 10.36 0.66
C PHE A 107 5.58 9.86 0.57
N THR A 108 5.01 9.75 -0.64
CA THR A 108 3.67 9.20 -0.85
C THR A 108 3.59 7.71 -0.53
N LYS A 109 4.70 6.97 -0.61
CA LYS A 109 4.74 5.57 -0.15
C LYS A 109 4.55 5.47 1.36
N SER A 110 5.00 6.46 2.13
CA SER A 110 4.74 6.51 3.58
C SER A 110 3.25 6.65 3.88
N ASP A 111 2.52 7.46 3.11
CA ASP A 111 1.06 7.59 3.26
C ASP A 111 0.34 6.28 2.88
N LEU A 112 0.72 5.65 1.76
CA LEU A 112 0.16 4.36 1.35
C LEU A 112 0.44 3.26 2.38
N PHE A 113 1.66 3.24 2.92
CA PHE A 113 2.02 2.28 3.96
C PHE A 113 1.21 2.50 5.24
N ALA A 114 0.98 3.76 5.61
CA ALA A 114 0.12 4.10 6.74
C ALA A 114 -1.32 3.63 6.52
N LYS A 115 -1.89 3.80 5.32
CA LYS A 115 -3.23 3.27 5.01
C LYS A 115 -3.31 1.75 5.15
N ILE A 116 -2.30 1.04 4.63
CA ILE A 116 -2.18 -0.43 4.76
C ILE A 116 -2.05 -0.83 6.25
N PHE A 117 -1.21 -0.13 7.02
CA PHE A 117 -1.03 -0.40 8.43
C PHE A 117 -2.29 -0.09 9.26
N SER A 118 -3.04 0.96 8.92
CA SER A 118 -4.33 1.27 9.56
C SER A 118 -5.34 0.14 9.34
N CYS A 119 -5.41 -0.43 8.13
CA CYS A 119 -6.26 -1.59 7.86
C CYS A 119 -5.84 -2.80 8.70
N TYR A 120 -4.54 -2.98 8.93
CA TYR A 120 -4.03 -4.03 9.83
C TYR A 120 -4.38 -3.78 11.30
N ILE A 121 -4.27 -2.53 11.78
CA ILE A 121 -4.66 -2.14 13.16
C ILE A 121 -6.12 -2.51 13.44
N VAL A 122 -7.02 -2.20 12.50
CA VAL A 122 -8.46 -2.43 12.67
C VAL A 122 -8.90 -3.85 12.29
N GLY A 123 -7.95 -4.75 11.98
CA GLY A 123 -8.23 -6.16 11.68
C GLY A 123 -8.85 -6.42 10.30
N LYS A 124 -8.83 -5.44 9.39
CA LYS A 124 -9.27 -5.63 7.99
C LYS A 124 -8.26 -6.40 7.15
N LEU A 125 -6.99 -6.40 7.55
CA LEU A 125 -5.93 -7.21 6.95
C LEU A 125 -5.41 -8.24 7.95
N GLU A 126 -5.11 -9.44 7.48
CA GLU A 126 -4.25 -10.39 8.17
C GLU A 126 -2.78 -9.93 8.12
N GLU A 127 -1.96 -10.47 9.03
CA GLU A 127 -0.52 -10.22 9.05
C GLU A 127 0.15 -10.56 7.71
N ARG A 128 -0.26 -11.66 7.06
CA ARG A 128 0.28 -12.06 5.76
C ARG A 128 -0.02 -11.03 4.67
N GLU A 129 -1.24 -10.50 4.63
CA GLU A 129 -1.67 -9.49 3.66
C GLU A 129 -0.96 -8.16 3.91
N PHE A 130 -0.86 -7.76 5.18
CA PHE A 130 -0.08 -6.60 5.60
C PHE A 130 1.37 -6.73 5.13
N VAL A 131 2.05 -7.85 5.41
CA VAL A 131 3.45 -8.06 5.01
C VAL A 131 3.62 -8.05 3.49
N ALA A 132 2.70 -8.67 2.74
CA ALA A 132 2.72 -8.72 1.29
C ALA A 132 2.59 -7.31 0.68
N LEU A 133 1.54 -6.56 1.05
CA LEU A 133 1.30 -5.21 0.55
C LEU A 133 2.42 -4.24 0.95
N SER A 134 2.92 -4.36 2.18
CA SER A 134 4.03 -3.55 2.66
C SER A 134 5.33 -3.83 1.92
N SER A 135 5.49 -5.03 1.35
CA SER A 135 6.66 -5.41 0.56
C SER A 135 6.49 -4.96 -0.90
N ALA A 136 5.27 -5.00 -1.43
CA ALA A 136 4.93 -4.45 -2.73
C ALA A 136 5.34 -2.97 -2.87
N LEU A 137 5.12 -2.16 -1.82
CA LEU A 137 5.52 -0.74 -1.78
C LEU A 137 7.02 -0.50 -2.00
N ASN A 138 7.88 -1.43 -1.60
CA ASN A 138 9.32 -1.34 -1.83
C ASN A 138 9.74 -1.78 -3.24
N LEU A 139 8.96 -2.66 -3.86
CA LEU A 139 9.32 -3.33 -5.10
C LEU A 139 8.88 -2.58 -6.36
N ALA A 140 7.83 -1.76 -6.25
CA ALA A 140 7.31 -0.99 -7.37
C ALA A 140 7.43 0.52 -7.14
N SER A 141 7.59 1.26 -8.24
CA SER A 141 7.69 2.72 -8.21
C SER A 141 6.31 3.37 -8.07
N MET A 142 6.26 4.64 -7.66
CA MET A 142 5.00 5.40 -7.65
C MET A 142 4.39 5.54 -9.04
N GLN A 143 5.21 5.58 -10.10
CA GLN A 143 4.73 5.62 -11.49
C GLN A 143 3.99 4.32 -11.85
N ASP A 144 4.53 3.17 -11.44
CA ASP A 144 3.91 1.87 -11.70
C ASP A 144 2.60 1.73 -10.91
N PHE A 145 2.55 2.19 -9.66
CA PHE A 145 1.31 2.20 -8.87
C PHE A 145 0.25 3.10 -9.48
N HIS A 146 0.63 4.31 -9.93
CA HIS A 146 -0.30 5.21 -10.59
C HIS A 146 -0.87 4.57 -11.86
N PHE A 147 -0.01 3.98 -12.68
CA PHE A 147 -0.42 3.26 -13.89
C PHE A 147 -1.34 2.07 -13.55
N PHE A 148 -1.00 1.28 -12.53
CA PHE A 148 -1.82 0.17 -12.05
C PHE A 148 -3.21 0.65 -11.66
N CYS A 149 -3.31 1.66 -10.78
CA CYS A 149 -4.59 2.18 -10.32
C CYS A 149 -5.42 2.77 -11.47
N LYS A 150 -4.81 3.55 -12.37
CA LYS A 150 -5.49 4.09 -13.55
C LYS A 150 -6.07 2.99 -14.43
N SER A 151 -5.29 1.92 -14.64
CA SER A 151 -5.72 0.76 -15.44
C SER A 151 -6.81 -0.03 -14.74
N TYR A 152 -6.68 -0.26 -13.43
CA TYR A 152 -7.66 -0.99 -12.63
C TYR A 152 -9.03 -0.30 -12.60
N TRP A 153 -9.05 1.02 -12.36
CA TRP A 153 -10.29 1.78 -12.21
C TRP A 153 -10.89 2.25 -13.53
N GLY A 154 -10.06 2.51 -14.56
CA GLY A 154 -10.46 3.11 -15.83
C GLY A 154 -11.19 2.19 -16.82
N SER A 155 -11.43 0.93 -16.47
CA SER A 155 -12.27 0.04 -17.30
C SER A 155 -13.62 -0.22 -16.65
N SER A 156 -14.69 0.16 -17.36
CA SER A 156 -16.10 0.09 -16.95
C SER A 156 -16.64 -1.33 -16.72
N ILE A 157 -15.77 -2.35 -16.70
CA ILE A 157 -16.07 -3.75 -16.42
C ILE A 157 -15.02 -4.24 -15.43
N LEU A 158 -15.48 -4.81 -14.32
CA LEU A 158 -14.71 -5.46 -13.23
C LEU A 158 -13.97 -6.72 -13.68
N THR A 159 -13.22 -6.60 -14.77
CA THR A 159 -12.26 -7.59 -15.19
C THR A 159 -11.17 -6.86 -15.94
N VAL A 160 -10.06 -6.62 -15.25
CA VAL A 160 -8.80 -6.18 -15.86
C VAL A 160 -8.37 -7.11 -17.01
N HIS A 161 -8.90 -8.35 -17.09
CA HIS A 161 -8.78 -9.23 -18.28
C HIS A 161 -9.19 -8.58 -19.61
N LYS A 162 -10.17 -7.68 -19.66
CA LYS A 162 -10.69 -7.15 -20.94
C LYS A 162 -9.88 -5.99 -21.51
N ILE A 163 -9.04 -5.34 -20.70
CA ILE A 163 -8.22 -4.20 -21.13
C ILE A 163 -7.10 -4.66 -22.08
N PHE A 164 -6.62 -5.89 -21.92
CA PHE A 164 -5.44 -6.41 -22.61
C PHE A 164 -5.69 -7.01 -23.99
N LYS A 165 -6.95 -7.13 -24.45
CA LYS A 165 -7.22 -7.73 -25.76
C LYS A 165 -6.92 -6.81 -26.95
N ASN A 166 -6.84 -5.49 -26.76
CA ASN A 166 -6.89 -4.55 -27.89
C ASN A 166 -5.82 -3.44 -27.91
N SER A 167 -4.76 -3.52 -27.12
CA SER A 167 -3.62 -2.64 -27.31
C SER A 167 -2.35 -3.46 -27.42
N THR A 168 -1.62 -3.23 -28.52
CA THR A 168 -0.17 -3.30 -28.59
C THR A 168 0.45 -3.28 -27.20
N PHE A 169 1.31 -4.27 -26.91
CA PHE A 169 2.25 -4.30 -25.80
C PHE A 169 2.99 -2.95 -25.75
N ASP A 170 2.34 -1.93 -25.21
CA ASP A 170 2.90 -0.62 -25.03
C ASP A 170 3.99 -0.84 -23.99
N LYS A 171 5.21 -0.37 -24.28
CA LYS A 171 6.46 -0.68 -23.59
C LYS A 171 6.47 -0.16 -22.14
N LYS A 172 5.52 -0.60 -21.32
CA LYS A 172 5.31 -0.20 -19.94
C LYS A 172 5.80 -1.34 -19.06
N ASN A 173 6.47 -0.99 -17.97
CA ASN A 173 7.24 -1.92 -17.16
C ASN A 173 6.35 -2.64 -16.14
N TYR A 174 5.52 -3.58 -16.60
CA TYR A 174 4.68 -4.42 -15.74
C TYR A 174 5.50 -5.35 -14.83
N GLY A 175 6.82 -5.47 -15.06
CA GLY A 175 7.71 -6.35 -14.31
C GLY A 175 7.75 -6.03 -12.83
N SER A 176 7.74 -4.75 -12.44
CA SER A 176 7.73 -4.35 -11.03
C SER A 176 6.41 -4.72 -10.34
N LEU A 177 5.27 -4.58 -11.04
CA LEU A 177 3.95 -4.93 -10.52
C LEU A 177 3.75 -6.45 -10.39
N VAL A 178 4.34 -7.23 -11.29
CA VAL A 178 4.38 -8.70 -11.18
C VAL A 178 5.31 -9.11 -10.03
N THR A 179 6.48 -8.50 -9.92
CA THR A 179 7.43 -8.75 -8.82
C THR A 179 6.84 -8.38 -7.46
N ALA A 180 6.05 -7.30 -7.42
CA ALA A 180 5.31 -6.86 -6.24
C ALA A 180 4.06 -7.71 -5.93
N ASN A 181 3.80 -8.76 -6.72
CA ASN A 181 2.61 -9.62 -6.62
C ASN A 181 1.28 -8.85 -6.67
N LEU A 182 1.22 -7.70 -7.35
CA LEU A 182 -0.03 -6.98 -7.62
C LEU A 182 -0.70 -7.47 -8.91
N MET A 183 0.09 -8.07 -9.80
CA MET A 183 -0.38 -8.77 -10.99
C MET A 183 0.34 -10.09 -11.16
N MET A 184 -0.28 -11.01 -11.87
CA MET A 184 0.31 -12.27 -12.27
C MET A 184 0.17 -12.47 -13.78
N ILE A 185 1.08 -13.26 -14.36
CA ILE A 185 1.00 -13.66 -15.76
C ILE A 185 0.33 -15.03 -15.81
N ARG A 186 -0.75 -15.14 -16.60
CA ARG A 186 -1.47 -16.39 -16.85
C ARG A 186 -1.32 -16.74 -18.34
N LEU A 187 -0.94 -17.98 -18.61
CA LEU A 187 -0.99 -18.52 -19.97
C LEU A 187 -2.39 -19.06 -20.23
N LYS A 188 -3.04 -18.54 -21.26
CA LYS A 188 -4.34 -19.03 -21.72
C LYS A 188 -4.18 -19.77 -23.02
N THR A 189 -4.43 -21.07 -22.97
CA THR A 189 -4.43 -21.95 -24.13
C THR A 189 -5.87 -22.20 -24.56
N SER A 190 -6.22 -21.86 -25.79
CA SER A 190 -7.51 -22.22 -26.37
C SER A 190 -7.35 -23.34 -27.40
N PHE A 191 -8.08 -24.43 -27.18
CA PHE A 191 -8.15 -25.55 -28.11
C PHE A 191 -9.36 -25.37 -29.02
N SER A 192 -9.17 -25.60 -30.31
CA SER A 192 -10.30 -25.65 -31.25
C SER A 192 -10.97 -27.02 -31.10
N SER A 193 -12.19 -27.04 -30.55
CA SER A 193 -12.99 -28.27 -30.49
C SER A 193 -13.44 -28.76 -31.87
N SER A 194 -13.45 -27.88 -32.87
CA SER A 194 -13.86 -28.18 -34.25
C SER A 194 -12.72 -28.70 -35.15
N ASP A 195 -11.45 -28.50 -34.76
CA ASP A 195 -10.30 -28.98 -35.53
C ASP A 195 -9.15 -29.40 -34.57
N PRO A 196 -9.09 -30.68 -34.18
CA PRO A 196 -8.09 -31.18 -33.23
C PRO A 196 -6.65 -31.21 -33.77
N LEU A 197 -6.45 -31.01 -35.09
CA LEU A 197 -5.11 -30.90 -35.69
C LEU A 197 -4.60 -29.46 -35.69
N ARG A 198 -5.47 -28.47 -35.44
CA ARG A 198 -5.07 -27.06 -35.33
C ARG A 198 -4.31 -26.86 -34.02
N MET A 199 -3.08 -26.33 -34.12
CA MET A 199 -2.29 -26.00 -32.94
C MET A 199 -3.08 -25.05 -32.01
N PRO A 200 -3.04 -25.30 -30.68
CA PRO A 200 -3.69 -24.43 -29.72
C PRO A 200 -3.08 -23.02 -29.80
N SER A 201 -3.93 -22.01 -29.86
CA SER A 201 -3.47 -20.63 -29.70
C SER A 201 -3.20 -20.38 -28.22
N SER A 202 -2.04 -19.79 -27.94
CA SER A 202 -1.61 -19.43 -26.59
C SER A 202 -1.51 -17.91 -26.49
N GLU A 203 -2.18 -17.34 -25.50
CA GLU A 203 -2.14 -15.91 -25.19
C GLU A 203 -1.63 -15.72 -23.75
N LEU A 204 -0.74 -14.75 -23.55
CA LEU A 204 -0.33 -14.32 -22.21
C LEU A 204 -1.30 -13.24 -21.72
N GLU A 205 -1.94 -13.47 -20.59
CA GLU A 205 -2.84 -12.52 -19.94
C GLU A 205 -2.21 -12.04 -18.62
N PHE A 206 -2.21 -10.73 -18.39
CA PHE A 206 -1.91 -10.17 -17.07
C PHE A 206 -3.21 -10.08 -16.26
N VAL A 207 -3.19 -10.65 -15.06
CA VAL A 207 -4.35 -10.75 -14.17
C VAL A 207 -4.01 -10.08 -12.86
N VAL A 208 -4.93 -9.28 -12.32
CA VAL A 208 -4.76 -8.67 -11.00
C VAL A 208 -4.91 -9.75 -9.94
N THR A 209 -3.97 -9.79 -9.00
CA THR A 209 -3.99 -10.72 -7.87
C THR A 209 -4.88 -10.15 -6.76
N GLU A 210 -5.19 -10.96 -5.76
CA GLU A 210 -5.88 -10.48 -4.55
C GLU A 210 -5.14 -9.33 -3.86
N SER A 211 -3.81 -9.41 -3.74
CA SER A 211 -3.00 -8.30 -3.22
C SER A 211 -3.10 -7.05 -4.10
N GLY A 212 -3.22 -7.21 -5.42
CA GLY A 212 -3.49 -6.12 -6.34
C GLY A 212 -4.85 -5.46 -6.11
N GLU A 213 -5.91 -6.26 -5.89
CA GLU A 213 -7.25 -5.74 -5.59
C GLU A 213 -7.27 -4.99 -4.26
N LEU A 214 -6.70 -5.58 -3.19
CA LEU A 214 -6.57 -4.94 -1.88
C LEU A 214 -5.79 -3.63 -1.98
N PHE A 215 -4.65 -3.63 -2.69
CA PHE A 215 -3.87 -2.44 -2.92
C PHE A 215 -4.69 -1.35 -3.64
N ALA A 216 -5.41 -1.70 -4.71
CA ALA A 216 -6.23 -0.75 -5.46
C ALA A 216 -7.28 -0.08 -4.57
N LEU A 217 -7.97 -0.87 -3.73
CA LEU A 217 -8.99 -0.38 -2.81
C LEU A 217 -8.39 0.54 -1.74
N ILE A 218 -7.36 0.08 -1.02
CA ILE A 218 -6.72 0.84 0.06
C ILE A 218 -6.11 2.15 -0.48
N SER A 219 -5.50 2.12 -1.68
CA SER A 219 -4.89 3.31 -2.27
C SER A 219 -5.90 4.44 -2.50
N GLN A 220 -7.18 4.10 -2.74
CA GLN A 220 -8.28 5.02 -3.01
C GLN A 220 -9.20 5.26 -1.81
N ASP A 221 -8.78 4.87 -0.60
CA ASP A 221 -9.57 5.02 0.63
C ASP A 221 -10.90 4.24 0.61
N LEU A 222 -10.92 3.12 -0.12
CA LEU A 222 -12.07 2.22 -0.28
C LEU A 222 -11.93 0.95 0.58
N GLU A 223 -11.18 1.00 1.67
CA GLU A 223 -11.05 -0.13 2.60
C GLU A 223 -12.32 -0.48 3.37
N GLU A 224 -13.35 0.38 3.33
CA GLU A 224 -14.70 0.06 3.83
C GLU A 224 -15.44 -0.96 2.96
N CYS A 225 -14.94 -1.20 1.74
CA CYS A 225 -15.60 -2.02 0.74
C CYS A 225 -15.27 -3.51 0.85
N PHE A 226 -14.37 -3.88 1.77
CA PHE A 226 -14.04 -5.27 2.05
C PHE A 226 -14.08 -5.52 3.55
N ASN A 227 -14.77 -6.60 3.93
CA ASN A 227 -14.69 -7.16 5.27
C ASN A 227 -13.66 -8.29 5.27
N PRO A 228 -12.90 -8.48 6.36
CA PRO A 228 -12.08 -9.67 6.52
C PRO A 228 -13.03 -10.89 6.49
N LEU A 229 -12.88 -11.77 5.49
CA LEU A 229 -13.74 -12.96 5.41
C LEU A 229 -13.59 -13.82 6.64
N ALA A 230 -14.68 -14.48 7.02
CA ALA A 230 -14.65 -15.48 8.06
C ALA A 230 -13.82 -16.70 7.60
N GLU A 231 -13.07 -17.29 8.54
CA GLU A 231 -12.04 -18.32 8.28
C GLU A 231 -12.57 -19.57 7.55
N HIS A 232 -13.86 -19.86 7.69
CA HIS A 232 -14.53 -20.98 7.03
C HIS A 232 -14.76 -20.76 5.52
N GLU A 233 -14.89 -19.50 5.08
CA GLU A 233 -15.03 -19.16 3.65
C GLU A 233 -13.68 -19.27 2.93
N LYS A 234 -12.57 -19.02 3.64
CA LYS A 234 -11.19 -19.15 3.12
C LYS A 234 -10.81 -20.60 2.82
N LEU A 235 -11.19 -21.54 3.69
CA LEU A 235 -10.96 -22.98 3.52
C LEU A 235 -11.73 -23.60 2.35
N TYR A 236 -12.92 -23.08 2.05
CA TYR A 236 -13.72 -23.54 0.92
C TYR A 236 -13.10 -23.10 -0.42
N VAL A 237 -12.53 -21.90 -0.48
CA VAL A 237 -11.95 -21.32 -1.70
C VAL A 237 -10.60 -21.93 -2.06
N ALA A 238 -9.73 -22.17 -1.07
CA ALA A 238 -8.41 -22.78 -1.28
C ALA A 238 -8.49 -24.20 -1.89
N ASN A 239 -9.59 -24.91 -1.67
CA ASN A 239 -9.80 -26.28 -2.15
C ASN A 239 -10.44 -26.37 -3.56
N HIS A 240 -10.86 -25.25 -4.17
CA HIS A 240 -11.68 -25.28 -5.40
C HIS A 240 -11.12 -24.45 -6.58
N ASP A 241 -9.85 -24.01 -6.53
CA ASP A 241 -9.16 -23.27 -7.61
C ASP A 241 -10.01 -22.13 -8.22
N LYS A 242 -10.78 -21.45 -7.37
CA LYS A 242 -11.51 -20.24 -7.74
C LYS A 242 -10.64 -19.05 -7.38
N SER A 243 -10.27 -18.25 -8.38
CA SER A 243 -9.66 -16.94 -8.15
C SER A 243 -10.57 -16.14 -7.23
N TYR A 244 -10.06 -15.83 -6.04
CA TYR A 244 -10.71 -14.94 -5.10
C TYR A 244 -11.12 -13.65 -5.82
N ARG A 245 -12.40 -13.29 -5.72
CA ARG A 245 -12.83 -11.91 -5.94
C ARG A 245 -13.15 -11.40 -4.55
N ILE A 246 -12.54 -10.29 -4.15
CA ILE A 246 -13.03 -9.54 -2.98
C ILE A 246 -14.53 -9.32 -3.20
N GLU A 247 -15.36 -9.83 -2.29
CA GLU A 247 -16.82 -9.68 -2.39
C GLU A 247 -17.17 -8.24 -2.01
N ILE A 248 -17.05 -7.36 -3.00
CA ILE A 248 -17.42 -5.95 -2.86
C ILE A 248 -18.95 -5.88 -2.87
N ASP A 249 -19.55 -5.28 -1.84
CA ASP A 249 -20.99 -4.99 -1.81
C ASP A 249 -21.33 -3.86 -2.79
N TRP A 250 -21.56 -4.23 -4.05
CA TRP A 250 -21.97 -3.33 -5.12
C TRP A 250 -23.39 -2.75 -4.94
N GLY A 251 -24.14 -3.19 -3.93
CA GLY A 251 -25.47 -2.67 -3.58
C GLY A 251 -25.43 -1.31 -2.88
N ASN A 252 -24.26 -0.87 -2.41
CA ASN A 252 -24.11 0.41 -1.73
C ASN A 252 -24.04 1.59 -2.73
N LYS A 253 -25.09 2.41 -2.75
CA LYS A 253 -25.21 3.58 -3.64
C LYS A 253 -24.09 4.61 -3.42
N GLN A 254 -23.67 4.85 -2.18
CA GLN A 254 -22.55 5.76 -1.87
C GLN A 254 -21.22 5.22 -2.40
N LEU A 255 -21.03 3.91 -2.37
CA LEU A 255 -19.82 3.27 -2.92
C LEU A 255 -19.75 3.45 -4.44
N LYS A 256 -20.87 3.28 -5.13
CA LYS A 256 -20.95 3.48 -6.58
C LYS A 256 -20.59 4.92 -6.97
N GLU A 257 -21.15 5.90 -6.27
CA GLU A 257 -20.85 7.33 -6.49
C GLU A 257 -19.36 7.65 -6.26
N ARG A 258 -18.73 7.08 -5.21
CA ARG A 258 -17.30 7.24 -4.94
C ARG A 258 -16.42 6.61 -6.04
N ILE A 259 -16.77 5.44 -6.54
CA ILE A 259 -16.04 4.78 -7.63
C ILE A 259 -16.12 5.60 -8.91
N ASP A 260 -17.30 6.15 -9.22
CA ASP A 260 -17.47 6.99 -10.40
C ASP A 260 -16.67 8.30 -10.29
N GLN A 261 -16.60 8.93 -9.11
CA GLN A 261 -15.72 10.08 -8.85
C GLN A 261 -14.22 9.73 -9.01
N ILE A 262 -13.79 8.56 -8.54
CA ILE A 262 -12.41 8.08 -8.68
C ILE A 262 -12.07 7.91 -10.17
N ARG A 263 -12.99 7.37 -10.96
CA ARG A 263 -12.82 7.23 -12.42
C ARG A 263 -12.65 8.59 -13.08
N GLU A 264 -13.52 9.54 -12.80
CA GLU A 264 -13.44 10.90 -13.36
C GLU A 264 -12.11 11.60 -13.02
N ARG A 265 -11.65 11.48 -11.77
CA ARG A 265 -10.35 12.03 -11.34
C ARG A 265 -9.15 11.39 -12.05
N LEU A 266 -9.17 10.07 -12.24
CA LEU A 266 -8.05 9.35 -12.88
C LEU A 266 -8.03 9.50 -14.40
N HIS A 267 -9.16 9.86 -15.04
CA HIS A 267 -9.24 10.17 -16.46
C HIS A 267 -8.82 11.61 -16.79
N SER A 268 -8.88 12.54 -15.83
CA SER A 268 -8.52 13.95 -16.01
C SER A 268 -7.04 14.27 -15.76
N GLN A 269 -6.26 13.29 -15.28
CA GLN A 269 -4.79 13.36 -15.09
C GLN A 269 -4.05 12.54 -16.15
#